data_AF-A0AAJ1WXF3-F1
#
_entry.id   AF-A0AAJ1WXF3-F1
#
_cell.length_a   1.000
_cell.length_b   1.000
_cell.length_c   1.000
_cell.angle_alpha   90.00
_cell.angle_beta   90.00
_cell.angle_gamma   90.00
#
_symmetry.space_group_name_H-M   'P 1'
#
loop_
_entity.id
_entity.type
_entity.pdbx_description
1 polymer ?
#
loop_
_entity_poly.entity_id
_entity_poly.type
_entity_poly.pdbx_seq_one_letter_code
_entity_poly.pdbx_strand_id
1 'polypeptide(L)'
;MRTLSLLMRGAIADNAQALHDANAVTILRQQIRDAAGALATARRELAVAMAYHAAEARALDAIGARIETLSDGARRALADGREDLGSEAAVHIAALEDERSDRRAAAARFAAEIERLKRLVGQGGERLRDLDRGLQTARTTEALRRAGLEGRRVTALSAGALGEAERTLARLREAQAAEADAAEALAGLEAEAASGIEADLDAAGYGRPRTDPRAVLDRLRAQA
;
A
#
# COMPACT_ATOMS: atom_id res chain seq x y z
N MET A 1 8.13 16.19 38.55
CA MET A 1 8.67 14.90 38.05
C MET A 1 7.58 13.83 37.86
N ARG A 2 6.49 14.09 37.11
CA ARG A 2 5.38 13.11 36.92
C ARG A 2 4.99 12.86 35.46
N THR A 3 5.64 13.53 34.51
CA THR A 3 5.39 13.42 33.06
C THR A 3 6.32 12.43 32.36
N LEU A 4 7.53 12.20 32.89
CA LEU A 4 8.52 11.28 32.31
C LEU A 4 8.14 9.78 32.49
N SER A 5 7.44 9.42 33.57
CA SER A 5 7.05 8.02 33.82
C SER A 5 5.79 7.58 33.06
N LEU A 6 4.92 8.52 32.67
CA LEU A 6 3.80 8.24 31.75
C LEU A 6 4.30 8.01 30.31
N LEU A 7 5.32 8.75 29.87
CA LEU A 7 5.90 8.61 28.53
C LEU A 7 6.67 7.28 28.35
N MET A 8 7.36 6.79 29.38
CA MET A 8 8.01 5.47 29.31
C MET A 8 7.03 4.28 29.36
N ARG A 9 5.89 4.39 30.06
CA ARG A 9 4.86 3.34 30.04
C ARG A 9 4.08 3.30 28.73
N GLY A 10 3.84 4.44 28.09
CA GLY A 10 3.25 4.50 26.74
C GLY A 10 4.16 3.89 25.68
N ALA A 11 5.46 4.18 25.71
CA ALA A 11 6.42 3.65 24.74
C ALA A 11 6.66 2.13 24.87
N ILE A 12 6.55 1.55 26.07
CA ILE A 12 6.72 0.11 26.31
C ILE A 12 5.43 -0.66 25.98
N ALA A 13 4.24 -0.09 26.26
CA ALA A 13 2.96 -0.67 25.85
C ALA A 13 2.80 -0.67 24.32
N ASP A 14 3.17 0.42 23.64
CA ASP A 14 3.15 0.51 22.18
C ASP A 14 4.16 -0.43 21.50
N ASN A 15 5.32 -0.70 22.12
CA ASN A 15 6.29 -1.65 21.57
C ASN A 15 5.89 -3.11 21.77
N ALA A 16 5.28 -3.46 22.91
CA ALA A 16 4.75 -4.81 23.14
C ALA A 16 3.57 -5.12 22.20
N GLN A 17 2.67 -4.14 22.00
CA GLN A 17 1.58 -4.24 21.04
C GLN A 17 2.11 -4.31 19.60
N ALA A 18 3.09 -3.47 19.21
CA ALA A 18 3.67 -3.50 17.87
C ALA A 18 4.45 -4.79 17.56
N LEU A 19 5.12 -5.40 18.55
CA LEU A 19 5.75 -6.72 18.40
C LEU A 19 4.71 -7.84 18.27
N HIS A 20 3.64 -7.78 19.07
CA HIS A 20 2.51 -8.71 18.96
C HIS A 20 1.80 -8.58 17.60
N ASP A 21 1.59 -7.36 17.12
CA ASP A 21 0.95 -7.06 15.84
C ASP A 21 1.85 -7.44 14.65
N ALA A 22 3.17 -7.23 14.73
CA ALA A 22 4.11 -7.68 13.71
C ALA A 22 4.15 -9.22 13.58
N ASN A 23 4.07 -9.92 14.71
CA ASN A 23 3.93 -11.38 14.73
C ASN A 23 2.56 -11.80 14.18
N ALA A 24 1.47 -11.11 14.52
CA ALA A 24 0.13 -11.38 13.99
C ALA A 24 0.05 -11.23 12.46
N VAL A 25 0.66 -10.18 11.88
CA VAL A 25 0.74 -9.96 10.42
C VAL A 25 1.52 -11.07 9.72
N THR A 26 2.57 -11.58 10.37
CA THR A 26 3.39 -12.68 9.84
C THR A 26 2.64 -14.01 9.89
N ILE A 27 1.98 -14.31 11.01
CA ILE A 27 1.13 -15.49 11.18
C ILE A 27 -0.03 -15.47 10.17
N LEU A 28 -0.74 -14.35 10.06
CA LEU A 28 -1.85 -14.21 9.11
C LEU A 28 -1.39 -14.43 7.66
N ARG A 29 -0.21 -13.92 7.28
CA ARG A 29 0.36 -14.18 5.95
C ARG A 29 0.64 -15.67 5.72
N GLN A 30 1.14 -16.37 6.73
CA GLN A 30 1.33 -17.82 6.64
C GLN A 30 -0.01 -18.54 6.48
N GLN A 31 -0.99 -18.21 7.31
CA GLN A 31 -2.33 -18.80 7.25
C GLN A 31 -3.01 -18.56 5.89
N ILE A 32 -2.84 -17.37 5.30
CA ILE A 32 -3.33 -17.06 3.95
C ILE A 32 -2.61 -17.94 2.90
N ARG A 33 -1.30 -18.14 3.01
CA ARG A 33 -0.56 -19.04 2.10
C ARG A 33 -1.02 -20.49 2.23
N ASP A 34 -1.20 -20.98 3.45
CA ASP A 34 -1.65 -22.35 3.71
C ASP A 34 -3.08 -22.56 3.19
N ALA A 35 -3.97 -21.59 3.45
CA ALA A 35 -5.34 -21.60 2.92
C ALA A 35 -5.38 -21.54 1.39
N ALA A 36 -4.50 -20.75 0.76
CA ALA A 36 -4.35 -20.72 -0.70
C ALA A 36 -3.90 -22.07 -1.26
N GLY A 37 -2.94 -22.73 -0.61
CA GLY A 37 -2.49 -24.07 -0.97
C GLY A 37 -3.61 -25.11 -0.86
N ALA A 38 -4.33 -25.13 0.25
CA ALA A 38 -5.48 -26.02 0.45
C ALA A 38 -6.58 -25.78 -0.59
N LEU A 39 -6.89 -24.51 -0.90
CA LEU A 39 -7.87 -24.14 -1.93
C LEU A 39 -7.43 -24.60 -3.34
N ALA A 40 -6.14 -24.48 -3.66
CA ALA A 40 -5.60 -24.96 -4.93
C ALA A 40 -5.69 -26.48 -5.07
N THR A 41 -5.47 -27.23 -3.99
CA THR A 41 -5.68 -28.69 -3.97
C THR A 41 -7.16 -29.04 -4.13
N ALA A 42 -8.06 -28.39 -3.38
CA ALA A 42 -9.50 -28.61 -3.51
C ALA A 42 -10.03 -28.32 -4.94
N ARG A 43 -9.50 -27.29 -5.60
CA ARG A 43 -9.81 -26.99 -7.01
C ARG A 43 -9.39 -28.10 -7.96
N ARG A 44 -8.20 -28.68 -7.75
CA ARG A 44 -7.69 -29.80 -8.56
C ARG A 44 -8.55 -31.05 -8.37
N GLU A 45 -8.88 -31.39 -7.14
CA GLU A 45 -9.76 -32.53 -6.83
C GLU A 45 -11.15 -32.35 -7.42
N LEU A 46 -11.71 -31.14 -7.32
CA LEU A 46 -12.99 -30.80 -7.95
C LEU A 46 -12.92 -30.96 -9.48
N ALA A 47 -11.83 -30.53 -10.12
CA ALA A 47 -11.65 -30.69 -11.56
C ALA A 47 -11.60 -32.18 -11.96
N VAL A 48 -10.92 -33.02 -11.18
CA VAL A 48 -10.90 -34.47 -11.38
C VAL A 48 -12.30 -35.06 -11.24
N ALA A 49 -13.05 -34.67 -10.20
CA ALA A 49 -14.43 -35.12 -10.00
C ALA A 49 -15.36 -34.70 -11.16
N MET A 50 -15.22 -33.47 -11.65
CA MET A 50 -15.97 -32.98 -12.81
C MET A 50 -15.63 -33.76 -14.09
N ALA A 51 -14.35 -34.07 -14.32
CA ALA A 51 -13.90 -34.85 -15.47
C ALA A 51 -14.46 -36.28 -15.42
N TYR A 52 -14.44 -36.91 -14.24
CA TYR A 52 -15.04 -38.22 -14.01
C TYR A 52 -16.55 -38.19 -14.31
N HIS A 53 -17.28 -37.21 -13.77
CA HIS A 53 -18.71 -37.08 -14.02
C HIS A 53 -19.03 -36.86 -15.51
N ALA A 54 -18.23 -36.08 -16.23
CA ALA A 54 -18.37 -35.91 -17.68
C ALA A 54 -18.04 -37.17 -18.48
N ALA A 55 -17.15 -38.04 -17.98
CA ALA A 55 -16.91 -39.35 -18.57
C ALA A 55 -18.11 -40.29 -18.35
N GLU A 56 -18.68 -40.31 -17.14
CA GLU A 56 -19.89 -41.10 -16.85
C GLU A 56 -21.10 -40.65 -17.66
N ALA A 57 -21.28 -39.34 -17.88
CA ALA A 57 -22.32 -38.82 -18.75
C ALA A 57 -22.19 -39.36 -20.19
N ARG A 58 -20.97 -39.35 -20.74
CA ARG A 58 -20.70 -39.93 -22.08
C ARG A 58 -20.92 -41.45 -22.11
N ALA A 59 -20.60 -42.16 -21.04
CA ALA A 59 -20.86 -43.60 -20.93
C ALA A 59 -22.37 -43.89 -20.92
N LEU A 60 -23.16 -43.10 -20.19
CA LEU A 60 -24.62 -43.18 -20.20
C LEU A 60 -25.22 -42.90 -21.58
N ASP A 61 -24.68 -41.93 -22.31
CA ASP A 61 -25.10 -41.64 -23.69
C ASP A 61 -24.77 -42.80 -24.63
N ALA A 62 -23.59 -43.41 -24.48
CA ALA A 62 -23.19 -44.58 -25.27
C ALA A 62 -24.08 -45.80 -24.99
N ILE A 63 -24.44 -46.05 -23.73
CA ILE A 63 -25.41 -47.11 -23.38
C ILE A 63 -26.77 -46.80 -24.00
N GLY A 64 -27.23 -45.55 -23.94
CA GLY A 64 -28.46 -45.11 -24.58
C GLY A 64 -28.47 -45.37 -26.09
N ALA A 65 -27.41 -44.99 -26.80
CA ALA A 65 -27.30 -45.25 -28.24
C ALA A 65 -27.28 -46.75 -28.59
N ARG A 66 -26.66 -47.58 -27.74
CA ARG A 66 -26.63 -49.03 -27.91
C ARG A 66 -27.99 -49.66 -27.69
N ILE A 67 -28.75 -49.19 -26.69
CA ILE A 67 -30.16 -49.59 -26.48
C ILE A 67 -30.98 -49.26 -27.72
N GLU A 68 -30.92 -48.03 -28.25
CA GLU A 68 -31.67 -47.66 -29.46
C GLU A 68 -31.32 -48.54 -30.66
N THR A 69 -30.03 -48.80 -30.88
CA THR A 69 -29.56 -49.65 -31.98
C THR A 69 -30.08 -51.09 -31.86
N LEU A 70 -30.03 -51.66 -30.66
CA LEU A 70 -30.55 -53.00 -30.39
C LEU A 70 -32.07 -53.04 -30.52
N SER A 71 -32.78 -52.01 -30.05
CA SER A 71 -34.22 -51.87 -30.18
C SER A 71 -34.67 -51.81 -31.64
N ASP A 72 -33.94 -51.08 -32.49
CA ASP A 72 -34.19 -51.05 -33.93
C ASP A 72 -33.99 -52.42 -34.58
N GLY A 73 -32.90 -53.12 -34.22
CA GLY A 73 -32.62 -54.47 -34.70
C GLY A 73 -33.69 -55.47 -34.24
N ALA A 74 -34.08 -55.42 -32.97
CA ALA A 74 -35.11 -56.28 -32.39
C ALA A 74 -36.46 -56.08 -33.08
N ARG A 75 -36.87 -54.82 -33.33
CA ARG A 75 -38.11 -54.51 -34.06
C ARG A 75 -38.12 -55.10 -35.47
N ARG A 76 -36.99 -55.05 -36.18
CA ARG A 76 -36.85 -55.66 -37.52
C ARG A 76 -36.93 -57.18 -37.45
N ALA A 77 -36.20 -57.81 -36.53
CA ALA A 77 -36.24 -59.26 -36.35
C ALA A 77 -37.66 -59.76 -36.03
N LEU A 78 -38.38 -59.06 -35.16
CA LEU A 78 -39.77 -59.38 -34.84
C LEU A 78 -40.70 -59.21 -36.05
N ALA A 79 -40.50 -58.15 -36.86
CA ALA A 79 -41.26 -57.96 -38.10
C ALA A 79 -41.01 -59.07 -39.13
N ASP A 80 -39.79 -59.63 -39.15
CA ASP A 80 -39.39 -60.76 -40.00
C ASP A 80 -39.80 -62.13 -39.40
N GLY A 81 -40.55 -62.16 -38.29
CA GLY A 81 -41.02 -63.38 -37.63
C GLY A 81 -39.94 -64.14 -36.84
N ARG A 82 -38.78 -63.53 -36.62
CA ARG A 82 -37.66 -64.09 -35.83
C ARG A 82 -37.83 -63.78 -34.35
N GLU A 83 -38.82 -64.42 -33.72
CA GLU A 83 -39.10 -64.27 -32.28
C GLU A 83 -37.93 -64.70 -31.38
N ASP A 84 -37.10 -65.64 -31.86
CA ASP A 84 -35.86 -66.10 -31.20
C ASP A 84 -34.90 -64.92 -30.98
N LEU A 85 -34.59 -64.19 -32.05
CA LEU A 85 -33.68 -63.03 -32.02
C LEU A 85 -34.30 -61.84 -31.29
N GLY A 86 -35.61 -61.63 -31.45
CA GLY A 86 -36.33 -60.58 -30.73
C GLY A 86 -36.30 -60.78 -29.21
N SER A 87 -36.48 -62.03 -28.76
CA SER A 87 -36.43 -62.39 -27.33
C SER A 87 -35.02 -62.23 -26.74
N GLU A 88 -33.98 -62.67 -27.47
CA GLU A 88 -32.58 -62.47 -27.06
C GLU A 88 -32.22 -60.99 -26.97
N ALA A 89 -32.62 -60.18 -27.97
CA ALA A 89 -32.40 -58.75 -27.95
C ALA A 89 -33.12 -58.06 -26.78
N ALA A 90 -34.34 -58.49 -26.44
CA ALA A 90 -35.09 -57.96 -25.28
C ALA A 90 -34.36 -58.22 -23.96
N VAL A 91 -33.78 -59.41 -23.77
CA VAL A 91 -32.97 -59.74 -22.58
C VAL A 91 -31.74 -58.81 -22.49
N HIS A 92 -31.06 -58.58 -23.61
CA HIS A 92 -29.90 -57.68 -23.65
C HIS A 92 -30.27 -56.22 -23.42
N ILE A 93 -31.38 -55.75 -23.97
CA ILE A 93 -31.88 -54.38 -23.77
C ILE A 93 -32.22 -54.19 -22.29
N ALA A 94 -32.95 -55.12 -21.67
CA ALA A 94 -33.30 -55.04 -20.25
C ALA A 94 -32.05 -54.91 -19.36
N ALA A 95 -31.02 -55.73 -19.61
CA ALA A 95 -29.76 -55.64 -18.86
C ALA A 95 -29.05 -54.28 -19.04
N LEU A 96 -29.07 -53.70 -20.25
CA LEU A 96 -28.50 -52.37 -20.50
C LEU A 96 -29.32 -51.25 -19.87
N GLU A 97 -30.65 -51.39 -19.82
CA GLU A 97 -31.55 -50.45 -19.16
C GLU A 97 -31.34 -50.42 -17.64
N ASP A 98 -31.17 -51.59 -17.02
CA ASP A 98 -30.82 -51.72 -15.61
C ASP A 98 -29.47 -51.06 -15.32
N GLU A 99 -28.43 -51.38 -16.11
CA GLU A 99 -27.10 -50.73 -15.97
C GLU A 99 -27.20 -49.21 -16.12
N ARG A 100 -27.95 -48.72 -17.12
CA ARG A 100 -28.17 -47.29 -17.34
C ARG A 100 -28.87 -46.64 -16.17
N SER A 101 -29.85 -47.30 -15.57
CA SER A 101 -30.60 -46.81 -14.41
C SER A 101 -29.68 -46.64 -13.21
N ASP A 102 -28.91 -47.68 -12.88
CA ASP A 102 -27.97 -47.68 -11.76
C ASP A 102 -26.89 -46.61 -11.92
N ARG A 103 -26.27 -46.54 -13.11
CA ARG A 103 -25.27 -45.51 -13.43
C ARG A 103 -25.86 -44.11 -13.37
N ARG A 104 -27.10 -43.91 -13.85
CA ARG A 104 -27.76 -42.59 -13.80
C ARG A 104 -28.04 -42.17 -12.36
N ALA A 105 -28.49 -43.09 -11.51
CA ALA A 105 -28.71 -42.80 -10.08
C ALA A 105 -27.41 -42.43 -9.38
N ALA A 106 -26.32 -43.15 -9.66
CA ALA A 106 -24.99 -42.82 -9.13
C ALA A 106 -24.50 -41.45 -9.64
N ALA A 107 -24.61 -41.20 -10.95
CA ALA A 107 -24.20 -39.94 -11.57
C ALA A 107 -24.97 -38.74 -11.01
N ALA A 108 -26.27 -38.87 -10.74
CA ALA A 108 -27.08 -37.81 -10.14
C ALA A 108 -26.61 -37.45 -8.71
N ARG A 109 -26.26 -38.45 -7.89
CA ARG A 109 -25.69 -38.22 -6.55
C ARG A 109 -24.34 -37.52 -6.65
N PHE A 110 -23.48 -37.94 -7.58
CA PHE A 110 -22.20 -37.30 -7.84
C PHE A 110 -22.35 -35.85 -8.31
N ALA A 111 -23.32 -35.55 -9.17
CA ALA A 111 -23.58 -34.20 -9.65
C ALA A 111 -23.92 -33.23 -8.50
N ALA A 112 -24.78 -33.66 -7.57
CA ALA A 112 -25.15 -32.86 -6.40
C ALA A 112 -23.92 -32.53 -5.53
N GLU A 113 -23.02 -33.51 -5.36
CA GLU A 113 -21.78 -33.33 -4.60
C GLU A 113 -20.79 -32.40 -5.30
N ILE A 114 -20.66 -32.49 -6.63
CA ILE A 114 -19.86 -31.56 -7.43
C ILE A 114 -20.36 -30.12 -7.25
N GLU A 115 -21.67 -29.89 -7.30
CA GLU A 115 -22.24 -28.56 -7.09
C GLU A 115 -22.00 -28.05 -5.67
N ARG A 116 -22.06 -28.93 -4.66
CA ARG A 116 -21.71 -28.60 -3.28
C ARG A 116 -20.24 -28.16 -3.18
N LEU A 117 -19.32 -28.92 -3.77
CA LEU A 117 -17.88 -28.62 -3.77
C LEU A 117 -17.57 -27.33 -4.53
N LYS A 118 -18.21 -27.07 -5.66
CA LYS A 118 -18.09 -25.79 -6.40
C LYS A 118 -18.42 -24.60 -5.50
N ARG A 119 -19.54 -24.65 -4.77
CA ARG A 119 -19.93 -23.59 -3.83
C ARG A 119 -18.90 -23.39 -2.73
N LEU A 120 -18.43 -24.48 -2.10
CA LEU A 120 -17.43 -24.41 -1.03
C LEU A 120 -16.09 -23.82 -1.52
N VAL A 121 -15.62 -24.26 -2.69
CA VAL A 121 -14.41 -23.73 -3.33
C VAL A 121 -14.58 -22.24 -3.69
N GLY A 122 -15.75 -21.86 -4.20
CA GLY A 122 -16.10 -20.46 -4.49
C GLY A 122 -16.04 -19.58 -3.25
N GLN A 123 -16.75 -19.98 -2.19
CA GLN A 123 -16.77 -19.29 -0.90
C GLN A 123 -15.38 -19.20 -0.26
N GLY A 124 -14.60 -20.29 -0.32
CA GLY A 124 -13.22 -20.29 0.15
C GLY A 124 -12.34 -19.28 -0.62
N GLY A 125 -12.52 -19.19 -1.93
CA GLY A 125 -11.83 -18.20 -2.77
C GLY A 125 -12.25 -16.75 -2.54
N GLU A 126 -13.49 -16.49 -2.16
CA GLU A 126 -13.94 -15.16 -1.71
C GLU A 126 -13.29 -14.77 -0.40
N ARG A 127 -13.39 -15.63 0.62
CA ARG A 127 -12.79 -15.40 1.95
C ARG A 127 -11.29 -15.19 1.87
N LEU A 128 -10.59 -15.96 1.05
CA LEU A 128 -9.15 -15.80 0.84
C LEU A 128 -8.80 -14.42 0.25
N ARG A 129 -9.58 -13.92 -0.71
CA ARG A 129 -9.41 -12.58 -1.29
C ARG A 129 -9.70 -11.49 -0.25
N ASP A 130 -10.71 -11.67 0.59
CA ASP A 130 -11.00 -10.74 1.68
C ASP A 130 -9.87 -10.65 2.69
N LEU A 131 -9.31 -11.80 3.10
CA LEU A 131 -8.17 -11.86 4.01
C LEU A 131 -6.93 -11.20 3.42
N ASP A 132 -6.64 -11.42 2.14
CA ASP A 132 -5.50 -10.81 1.45
C ASP A 132 -5.64 -9.28 1.35
N ARG A 133 -6.84 -8.78 0.99
CA ARG A 133 -7.15 -7.35 1.00
C ARG A 133 -7.04 -6.75 2.41
N GLY A 134 -7.57 -7.43 3.42
CA GLY A 134 -7.48 -7.01 4.82
C GLY A 134 -6.03 -6.91 5.30
N LEU A 135 -5.20 -7.89 4.94
CA LEU A 135 -3.77 -7.89 5.22
C LEU A 135 -3.04 -6.72 4.53
N GLN A 136 -3.37 -6.43 3.26
CA GLN A 136 -2.78 -5.30 2.55
C GLN A 136 -3.16 -3.96 3.18
N THR A 137 -4.45 -3.77 3.50
CA THR A 137 -4.94 -2.56 4.20
C THR A 137 -4.30 -2.37 5.57
N ALA A 138 -4.11 -3.46 6.33
CA ALA A 138 -3.43 -3.41 7.62
C ALA A 138 -1.96 -2.96 7.46
N ARG A 139 -1.25 -3.48 6.45
CA ARG A 139 0.13 -3.08 6.15
C ARG A 139 0.25 -1.62 5.71
N THR A 140 -0.65 -1.15 4.85
CA THR A 140 -0.63 0.25 4.40
C THR A 140 -0.93 1.20 5.56
N THR A 141 -1.87 0.86 6.42
CA THR A 141 -2.20 1.64 7.62
C THR A 141 -1.01 1.70 8.58
N GLU A 142 -0.35 0.58 8.83
CA GLU A 142 0.85 0.53 9.67
C GLU A 142 2.02 1.32 9.06
N ALA A 143 2.22 1.24 7.74
CA ALA A 143 3.24 2.03 7.04
C ALA A 143 2.98 3.53 7.15
N LEU A 144 1.72 3.97 6.95
CA LEU A 144 1.32 5.38 7.14
C LEU A 144 1.52 5.83 8.60
N ARG A 145 1.17 4.99 9.58
CA ARG A 145 1.39 5.28 11.00
C ARG A 145 2.88 5.47 11.31
N ARG A 146 3.74 4.59 10.79
CA ARG A 146 5.21 4.69 10.93
C ARG A 146 5.74 5.96 10.27
N ALA A 147 5.36 6.24 9.02
CA ALA A 147 5.75 7.46 8.33
C ALA A 147 5.30 8.73 9.08
N GLY A 148 4.10 8.75 9.65
CA GLY A 148 3.61 9.85 10.48
C GLY A 148 4.31 9.99 11.83
N LEU A 149 4.82 8.89 12.41
CA LEU A 149 5.68 8.93 13.61
C LEU A 149 7.08 9.45 13.28
N GLU A 150 7.66 9.00 12.18
CA GLU A 150 8.97 9.46 11.69
C GLU A 150 8.92 10.93 11.27
N GLY A 151 7.90 11.34 10.53
CA GLY A 151 7.66 12.74 10.18
C GLY A 151 7.53 13.64 11.42
N ARG A 152 6.79 13.20 12.45
CA ARG A 152 6.73 13.93 13.74
C ARG A 152 8.08 14.00 14.45
N ARG A 153 8.89 12.94 14.41
CA ARG A 153 10.26 12.95 14.96
C ARG A 153 11.17 13.92 14.20
N VAL A 154 11.10 13.94 12.86
CA VAL A 154 11.87 14.86 12.02
C VAL A 154 11.46 16.31 12.28
N THR A 155 10.16 16.60 12.39
CA THR A 155 9.68 17.95 12.74
C THR A 155 10.10 18.36 14.16
N ALA A 156 10.05 17.46 15.13
CA ALA A 156 10.50 17.74 16.50
C ALA A 156 12.02 18.00 16.58
N LEU A 157 12.83 17.24 15.84
CA LEU A 157 14.27 17.46 15.73
C LEU A 157 14.60 18.77 14.97
N SER A 158 13.83 19.09 13.93
CA SER A 158 13.99 20.33 13.16
C SER A 158 13.59 21.57 13.96
N ALA A 159 12.56 21.48 14.81
CA ALA A 159 12.17 22.57 15.72
C ALA A 159 13.27 22.90 16.75
N GLY A 160 13.98 21.88 17.25
CA GLY A 160 15.15 22.05 18.12
C GLY A 160 16.32 22.74 17.40
N ALA A 161 16.62 22.33 16.17
CA ALA A 161 17.67 22.93 15.34
C ALA A 161 17.33 24.37 14.89
N LEU A 162 16.06 24.65 14.58
CA LEU A 162 15.58 26.00 14.26
C LEU A 162 15.70 26.95 15.46
N GLY A 163 15.28 26.51 16.66
CA GLY A 163 15.44 27.33 17.87
C GLY A 163 16.90 27.59 18.26
N GLU A 164 17.83 26.71 17.88
CA GLU A 164 19.27 26.92 18.07
C GLU A 164 19.89 27.84 17.01
N ALA A 165 19.42 27.74 15.76
CA ALA A 165 19.77 28.68 14.70
C ALA A 165 19.26 30.09 14.99
N GLU A 166 18.03 30.24 15.50
CA GLU A 166 17.44 31.52 15.91
C GLU A 166 18.22 32.16 17.07
N ARG A 167 18.58 31.39 18.10
CA ARG A 167 19.44 31.87 19.20
C ARG A 167 20.84 32.28 18.73
N THR A 168 21.38 31.57 17.75
CA THR A 168 22.69 31.89 17.18
C THR A 168 22.61 33.14 16.31
N LEU A 169 21.54 33.31 15.52
CA LEU A 169 21.28 34.52 14.75
C LEU A 169 21.05 35.74 15.65
N ALA A 170 20.33 35.58 16.78
CA ALA A 170 20.14 36.64 17.77
C ALA A 170 21.48 37.10 18.36
N ARG A 171 22.34 36.15 18.77
CA ARG A 171 23.70 36.46 19.26
C ARG A 171 24.57 37.13 18.20
N LEU A 172 24.49 36.70 16.94
CA LEU A 172 25.25 37.29 15.84
C LEU A 172 24.81 38.74 15.57
N ARG A 173 23.50 39.00 15.62
CA ARG A 173 22.94 40.35 15.48
C ARG A 173 23.31 41.26 16.64
N GLU A 174 23.30 40.75 17.87
CA GLU A 174 23.72 41.49 19.05
C GLU A 174 25.21 41.83 19.02
N ALA A 175 26.05 40.90 18.55
CA ALA A 175 27.47 41.16 18.32
C ALA A 175 27.70 42.20 17.21
N GLN A 176 26.95 42.14 16.11
CA GLN A 176 27.03 43.13 15.02
C GLN A 176 26.54 44.51 15.46
N ALA A 177 25.50 44.59 16.29
CA ALA A 177 25.03 45.84 16.87
C ALA A 177 26.09 46.43 17.81
N ALA A 178 26.68 45.61 18.68
CA ALA A 178 27.77 46.05 19.55
C ALA A 178 29.01 46.50 18.78
N GLU A 179 29.32 45.85 17.65
CA GLU A 179 30.42 46.25 16.76
C GLU A 179 30.11 47.56 16.02
N ALA A 180 28.87 47.76 15.58
CA ALA A 180 28.41 49.03 15.00
C ALA A 180 28.43 50.17 16.03
N ASP A 181 27.95 49.92 17.25
CA ASP A 181 27.98 50.90 18.35
C ASP A 181 29.43 51.25 18.73
N ALA A 182 30.34 50.26 18.73
CA ALA A 182 31.76 50.49 18.96
C ALA A 182 32.41 51.29 17.82
N ALA A 183 32.05 51.03 16.56
CA ALA A 183 32.53 51.79 15.42
C ALA A 183 32.00 53.24 15.43
N GLU A 184 30.74 53.46 15.82
CA GLU A 184 30.16 54.78 16.02
C GLU A 184 30.84 55.53 17.17
N ALA A 185 31.10 54.84 18.30
CA ALA A 185 31.86 55.41 19.41
C ALA A 185 33.30 55.78 18.99
N LEU A 186 33.96 54.94 18.19
CA LEU A 186 35.30 55.22 17.67
C LEU A 186 35.29 56.43 16.72
N ALA A 187 34.31 56.51 15.81
CA ALA A 187 34.13 57.65 14.92
C ALA A 187 33.83 58.94 15.70
N GLY A 188 33.09 58.85 16.81
CA GLY A 188 32.87 59.95 17.74
C GLY A 188 34.17 60.44 18.38
N LEU A 189 35.04 59.52 18.84
CA LEU A 189 36.34 59.86 19.41
C LEU A 189 37.30 60.45 18.37
N GLU A 190 37.29 59.95 17.12
CA GLU A 190 38.08 60.50 16.02
C GLU A 190 37.60 61.91 15.61
N ALA A 191 36.30 62.16 15.63
CA ALA A 191 35.72 63.49 15.39
C ALA A 191 36.08 64.49 16.50
N GLU A 192 36.07 64.06 17.77
CA GLU A 192 36.56 64.89 18.88
C GLU A 192 38.06 65.20 18.75
N ALA A 193 38.88 64.23 18.33
CA ALA A 193 40.31 64.43 18.09
C ALA A 193 40.61 65.37 16.91
N ALA A 194 39.80 65.32 15.84
CA ALA A 194 39.92 66.24 14.70
C ALA A 194 39.56 67.69 15.09
N SER A 195 38.53 67.88 15.93
CA SER A 195 38.10 69.21 16.39
C SER A 195 39.15 69.96 17.23
N GLY A 196 40.04 69.23 17.90
CA GLY A 196 41.14 69.82 18.67
C GLY A 196 42.23 70.42 17.79
N ILE A 197 42.56 69.77 16.67
CA ILE A 197 43.62 70.23 15.77
C ILE A 197 43.16 71.41 14.90
N GLU A 198 41.90 71.44 14.50
CA GLU A 198 41.33 72.53 13.69
C GLU A 198 41.14 73.83 14.49
N ALA A 199 40.78 73.74 15.77
CA ALA A 199 40.74 74.90 16.67
C ALA A 199 42.14 75.51 16.92
N ASP A 200 43.17 74.67 17.00
CA ASP A 200 44.57 75.10 17.21
C ASP A 200 45.20 75.72 15.95
N LEU A 201 44.79 75.30 14.75
CA LEU A 201 45.27 75.85 13.48
C LEU A 201 44.62 77.21 13.11
N ASP A 202 43.37 77.44 13.50
CA ASP A 202 42.69 78.74 13.33
C ASP A 202 43.20 79.80 14.33
N ALA A 203 43.51 79.40 15.58
CA ALA A 203 44.15 80.29 16.57
C ALA A 203 45.57 80.74 16.14
N ALA A 204 46.25 79.96 15.30
CA ALA A 204 47.58 80.27 14.76
C ALA A 204 47.57 81.05 13.42
N GLY A 205 46.39 81.39 12.88
CA GLY A 205 46.26 82.34 11.76
C GLY A 205 46.54 81.79 10.36
N TYR A 206 46.47 80.46 10.14
CA TYR A 206 46.75 79.84 8.83
C TYR A 206 45.50 79.37 8.04
N GLY A 207 44.39 80.10 8.15
CA GLY A 207 43.18 79.84 7.35
C GLY A 207 43.28 80.35 5.90
N ARG A 208 43.13 79.45 4.92
CA ARG A 208 43.07 79.78 3.48
C ARG A 208 41.72 80.43 3.14
N PRO A 209 41.64 81.49 2.31
CA PRO A 209 40.37 82.15 2.00
C PRO A 209 39.42 81.18 1.28
N ARG A 210 38.21 80.97 1.84
CA ARG A 210 37.14 80.20 1.20
C ARG A 210 36.52 81.04 0.08
N THR A 211 36.57 80.53 -1.14
CA THR A 211 35.88 81.07 -2.32
C THR A 211 34.36 81.11 -2.08
N ASP A 212 33.74 82.25 -2.39
CA ASP A 212 32.29 82.51 -2.29
C ASP A 212 31.48 81.50 -3.16
N PRO A 213 30.49 80.79 -2.59
CA PRO A 213 29.57 79.90 -3.33
C PRO A 213 28.89 80.54 -4.55
N ARG A 214 28.75 81.87 -4.61
CA ARG A 214 28.20 82.58 -5.78
C ARG A 214 29.10 82.47 -7.01
N ALA A 215 30.43 82.47 -6.83
CA ALA A 215 31.39 82.28 -7.93
C ALA A 215 31.37 80.85 -8.52
N VAL A 216 30.86 79.87 -7.77
CA VAL A 216 30.63 78.50 -8.25
C VAL A 216 29.33 78.42 -9.06
N LEU A 217 28.28 79.10 -8.60
CA LEU A 217 26.99 79.12 -9.27
C LEU A 217 27.04 79.83 -10.65
N ASP A 218 27.79 80.94 -10.74
CA ASP A 218 27.93 81.69 -12.00
C ASP A 218 28.75 80.93 -13.05
N ARG A 219 29.76 80.16 -12.62
CA ARG A 219 30.54 79.28 -13.50
C ARG A 219 29.71 78.10 -14.05
N LEU A 220 28.80 77.55 -13.25
CA LEU A 220 27.89 76.49 -13.70
C LEU A 220 26.84 77.02 -14.69
N ARG A 221 26.40 78.27 -14.54
CA ARG A 221 25.46 78.91 -15.49
C ARG A 221 26.09 79.31 -16.81
N ALA A 222 27.40 79.54 -16.86
CA ALA A 222 28.12 79.87 -18.10
C ALA A 222 28.51 78.64 -18.94
N GLN A 223 28.23 77.42 -18.46
CA GLN A 223 28.47 76.14 -19.16
C GLN A 223 27.18 75.42 -19.59
N ALA A 224 26.05 76.13 -19.56
CA ALA A 224 24.78 75.77 -20.19
C ALA A 224 24.48 76.78 -21.31
#